data_AF-A0A8J3KTF7-F1
#
_entry.id   AF-A0A8J3KTF7-F1
#
_cell.length_a   1.000
_cell.length_b   1.000
_cell.length_c   1.000
_cell.angle_alpha   90.00
_cell.angle_beta   90.00
_cell.angle_gamma   90.00
#
_symmetry.space_group_name_H-M   'P 1'
#
loop_
_entity.id
_entity.type
_entity.pdbx_description
1 polymer ?
#
loop_
_entity_poly.entity_id
_entity_poly.type
_entity_poly.pdbx_seq_one_letter_code
_entity_poly.pdbx_strand_id
1 'polypeptide(L)'
;MELSFLRAMYEIPGPWASLYIDGTDHTEATAAALKLRWRAARETLLDEGIDEPTLLALEGALAQYRRPRERHGLAVFAAQGRVHYAEAMPEPLCTDSAEMAPLPHVTPLLAKRDGEPLPGGEPAASGVADTLAAFENRQVEALLLDPAALAKARVWIGDSPADLSASEERLRQLGASRAHPVRAEDALVRAAVLNDAELIIVNAAEVRLDEGVGAVLRPDPA
;
A
#
# COMPACT_ATOMS: atom_id res chain seq x y z
N MET A 1 -8.62 -3.33 12.44
CA MET A 1 -7.22 -2.81 12.32
C MET A 1 -7.19 -1.29 12.40
N GLU A 2 -6.30 -0.67 13.20
CA GLU A 2 -6.13 0.80 13.25
C GLU A 2 -5.40 1.31 12.00
N LEU A 3 -6.14 1.90 11.06
CA LEU A 3 -5.61 2.47 9.80
C LEU A 3 -5.31 3.97 9.89
N SER A 4 -5.46 4.56 11.09
CA SER A 4 -5.32 5.99 11.34
C SER A 4 -3.97 6.57 10.89
N PHE A 5 -2.89 5.79 10.96
CA PHE A 5 -1.56 6.20 10.48
C PHE A 5 -1.48 6.34 8.95
N LEU A 6 -2.25 5.56 8.19
CA LEU A 6 -2.26 5.61 6.72
C LEU A 6 -2.95 6.88 6.20
N ARG A 7 -3.92 7.41 6.94
CA ARG A 7 -4.67 8.61 6.53
C ARG A 7 -3.73 9.79 6.28
N ALA A 8 -2.80 10.02 7.21
CA ALA A 8 -1.80 11.07 7.07
C ALA A 8 -0.86 10.85 5.88
N MET A 9 -0.57 9.59 5.52
CA MET A 9 0.22 9.27 4.33
C MET A 9 -0.56 9.60 3.05
N TYR A 10 -1.83 9.20 2.96
CA TYR A 10 -2.63 9.42 1.76
C TYR A 10 -3.03 10.87 1.49
N GLU A 11 -2.83 11.77 2.44
CA GLU A 11 -2.95 13.22 2.25
C GLU A 11 -1.72 13.84 1.56
N ILE A 12 -0.59 13.13 1.50
CA ILE A 12 0.66 13.63 0.90
C ILE A 12 0.75 13.17 -0.55
N PRO A 13 0.91 14.11 -1.51
CA PRO A 13 1.17 13.76 -2.90
C PRO A 13 2.50 13.04 -3.07
N GLY A 14 2.50 12.00 -3.91
CA GLY A 14 3.72 11.30 -4.31
C GLY A 14 4.65 12.13 -5.22
N PRO A 15 5.71 11.51 -5.75
CA PRO A 15 5.99 10.07 -5.69
C PRO A 15 6.42 9.60 -4.29
N TRP A 16 6.07 8.36 -3.99
CA TRP A 16 6.42 7.63 -2.78
C TRP A 16 7.52 6.62 -3.09
N ALA A 17 8.50 6.53 -2.20
CA ALA A 17 9.42 5.41 -2.12
C ALA A 17 8.93 4.43 -1.05
N SER A 18 8.57 3.22 -1.46
CA SER A 18 8.24 2.11 -0.57
C SER A 18 9.40 1.13 -0.51
N LEU A 19 9.97 0.94 0.67
CA LEU A 19 11.10 0.04 0.90
C LEU A 19 10.70 -1.08 1.86
N TYR A 20 10.87 -2.32 1.43
CA TYR A 20 10.81 -3.52 2.24
C TYR A 20 12.17 -4.20 2.19
N ILE A 21 12.85 -4.30 3.31
CA ILE A 21 14.20 -4.84 3.37
C ILE A 21 14.38 -5.71 4.60
N ASP A 22 15.17 -6.76 4.50
CA ASP A 22 15.66 -7.47 5.68
C ASP A 22 16.66 -6.57 6.43
N GLY A 23 16.17 -5.99 7.54
CA GLY A 23 16.84 -5.01 8.39
C GLY A 23 17.77 -5.63 9.44
N THR A 24 18.01 -6.93 9.37
CA THR A 24 18.85 -7.65 10.34
C THR A 24 20.29 -7.13 10.33
N ASP A 25 20.77 -6.55 11.44
CA ASP A 25 22.11 -5.93 11.53
C ASP A 25 22.92 -6.30 12.80
N HIS A 26 22.52 -7.36 13.50
CA HIS A 26 23.11 -7.72 14.81
C HIS A 26 24.51 -8.36 14.76
N THR A 27 25.07 -8.60 13.57
CA THR A 27 26.45 -9.07 13.33
C THR A 27 27.12 -8.21 12.26
N GLU A 28 28.45 -8.25 12.17
CA GLU A 28 29.18 -7.55 11.09
C GLU A 28 28.76 -8.06 9.70
N ALA A 29 28.58 -9.37 9.55
CA ALA A 29 28.14 -9.97 8.29
C ALA A 29 26.74 -9.51 7.88
N THR A 30 25.79 -9.46 8.82
CA THR A 30 24.42 -8.99 8.54
C THR A 30 24.37 -7.49 8.32
N ALA A 31 25.19 -6.69 9.03
CA ALA A 31 25.35 -5.27 8.76
C ALA A 31 25.95 -4.99 7.35
N ALA A 32 26.92 -5.78 6.91
CA ALA A 32 27.46 -5.69 5.55
C ALA A 32 26.40 -6.09 4.50
N ALA A 33 25.61 -7.13 4.77
CA ALA A 33 24.51 -7.54 3.90
C ALA A 33 23.44 -6.44 3.77
N LEU A 34 23.05 -5.79 4.87
CA LEU A 34 22.12 -4.66 4.86
C LEU A 34 22.65 -3.49 3.99
N LYS A 35 23.95 -3.16 4.09
CA LYS A 35 24.56 -2.13 3.24
C LYS A 35 24.48 -2.47 1.75
N LEU A 36 24.72 -3.73 1.39
CA LEU A 36 24.63 -4.18 -0.01
C LEU A 36 23.18 -4.11 -0.53
N ARG A 37 22.21 -4.55 0.29
CA ARG A 37 20.79 -4.45 -0.04
C ARG A 37 20.33 -3.00 -0.19
N TRP A 38 20.72 -2.11 0.74
CA TRP A 38 20.42 -0.69 0.65
C TRP A 38 21.03 -0.07 -0.61
N ARG A 39 22.28 -0.40 -0.95
CA ARG A 39 22.92 0.10 -2.17
C ARG A 39 22.12 -0.27 -3.42
N ALA A 40 21.66 -1.53 -3.51
CA ALA A 40 20.84 -1.99 -4.62
C ALA A 40 19.48 -1.28 -4.66
N ALA A 41 18.79 -1.17 -3.51
CA ALA A 41 17.52 -0.45 -3.39
C ALA A 41 17.64 1.03 -3.78
N ARG A 42 18.72 1.69 -3.34
CA ARG A 42 19.00 3.10 -3.67
C ARG A 42 19.23 3.30 -5.17
N GLU A 43 19.93 2.38 -5.82
CA GLU A 43 20.14 2.40 -7.27
C GLU A 43 18.82 2.26 -8.01
N THR A 44 17.98 1.28 -7.67
CA THR A 44 16.63 1.12 -8.23
C THR A 44 15.78 2.38 -8.07
N LEU A 45 15.66 2.92 -6.86
CA LEU A 45 14.81 4.09 -6.60
C LEU A 45 15.32 5.34 -7.31
N LEU A 46 16.64 5.50 -7.45
CA LEU A 46 17.23 6.61 -8.19
C LEU A 46 16.92 6.50 -9.69
N ASP A 47 17.03 5.30 -10.25
CA ASP A 47 16.71 5.02 -11.66
C ASP A 47 15.22 5.23 -11.95
N GLU A 48 14.34 4.96 -10.99
CA GLU A 48 12.90 5.25 -11.07
C GLU A 48 12.57 6.73 -10.87
N GLY A 49 13.52 7.55 -10.39
CA GLY A 49 13.38 9.01 -10.31
C GLY A 49 12.99 9.56 -8.92
N ILE A 50 13.19 8.79 -7.85
CA ILE A 50 13.12 9.32 -6.48
C ILE A 50 14.22 10.37 -6.27
N ASP A 51 13.86 11.46 -5.61
CA ASP A 51 14.79 12.55 -5.32
C ASP A 51 15.84 12.17 -4.25
N GLU A 52 17.03 12.76 -4.37
CA GLU A 52 18.15 12.53 -3.46
C GLU A 52 17.81 12.82 -1.98
N PRO A 53 17.09 13.91 -1.62
CA PRO A 53 16.61 14.11 -0.25
C PRO A 53 15.81 12.93 0.31
N THR A 54 14.92 12.34 -0.49
CA THR A 54 14.11 11.17 -0.08
C THR A 54 15.02 9.94 0.14
N LEU A 55 16.01 9.72 -0.72
CA LEU A 55 17.00 8.65 -0.53
C LEU A 55 17.84 8.83 0.74
N LEU A 56 18.27 10.06 1.03
CA LEU A 56 18.99 10.39 2.27
C LEU A 56 18.12 10.16 3.52
N ALA A 57 16.83 10.49 3.44
CA ALA A 57 15.89 10.24 4.53
C ALA A 57 15.72 8.73 4.80
N LEU A 58 15.64 7.91 3.75
CA LEU A 58 15.61 6.45 3.85
C LEU A 58 16.90 5.92 4.49
N GLU A 59 18.08 6.34 4.01
CA GLU A 59 19.37 5.93 4.59
C GLU A 59 19.47 6.28 6.08
N GLY A 60 19.05 7.50 6.44
CA GLY A 60 19.00 7.96 7.83
C GLY A 60 18.07 7.10 8.69
N ALA A 61 16.91 6.71 8.18
CA ALA A 61 16.00 5.82 8.88
C ALA A 61 16.59 4.42 9.07
N LEU A 62 17.20 3.83 8.04
CA LEU A 62 17.87 2.53 8.15
C LEU A 62 18.99 2.54 9.20
N ALA A 63 19.76 3.63 9.29
CA ALA A 63 20.82 3.77 10.27
C ALA A 63 20.30 3.90 11.73
N GLN A 64 19.11 4.46 11.91
CA GLN A 64 18.49 4.66 13.22
C GLN A 64 17.67 3.44 13.68
N TYR A 65 17.22 2.61 12.73
CA TYR A 65 16.32 1.49 13.01
C TYR A 65 17.09 0.24 13.50
N ARG A 66 17.44 0.22 14.79
CA ARG A 66 18.07 -0.94 15.46
C ARG A 66 17.21 -1.51 16.59
N ARG A 67 16.28 -2.43 16.28
CA ARG A 67 15.64 -3.41 17.20
C ARG A 67 14.90 -4.41 16.28
N PRO A 68 15.07 -5.76 16.33
CA PRO A 68 15.39 -6.69 17.44
C PRO A 68 16.69 -7.52 17.24
N ARG A 69 17.02 -8.42 18.18
CA ARG A 69 18.14 -9.39 18.05
C ARG A 69 17.93 -10.46 16.97
N GLU A 70 16.68 -10.61 16.53
CA GLU A 70 16.23 -11.66 15.64
C GLU A 70 16.11 -11.14 14.20
N ARG A 71 16.02 -12.06 13.25
CA ARG A 71 15.82 -11.72 11.84
C ARG A 71 14.48 -11.03 11.68
N HIS A 72 14.45 -9.89 11.02
CA HIS A 72 13.22 -9.09 10.88
C HIS A 72 13.19 -8.34 9.54
N GLY A 73 11.99 -8.03 9.10
CA GLY A 73 11.77 -7.11 7.99
C GLY A 73 11.69 -5.68 8.48
N LEU A 74 11.94 -4.74 7.59
CA LEU A 74 11.72 -3.32 7.81
C LEU A 74 10.95 -2.76 6.63
N ALA A 75 9.75 -2.23 6.90
CA ALA A 75 8.95 -1.48 5.95
C ALA A 75 9.17 0.01 6.20
N VAL A 76 9.58 0.78 5.18
CA VAL A 76 9.81 2.22 5.26
C VAL A 76 9.12 2.91 4.10
N PHE A 77 8.38 3.98 4.38
CA PHE A 77 7.68 4.78 3.39
C PHE A 77 8.14 6.22 3.48
N ALA A 78 8.66 6.74 2.37
CA ALA A 78 9.22 8.07 2.28
C ALA A 78 8.68 8.83 1.08
N ALA A 79 8.53 10.14 1.23
CA ALA A 79 8.19 11.06 0.17
C ALA A 79 8.72 12.45 0.54
N GLN A 80 8.99 13.29 -0.46
CA GLN A 80 9.32 14.71 -0.26
C GLN A 80 10.48 14.96 0.73
N GLY A 81 11.52 14.12 0.68
CA GLY A 81 12.69 14.26 1.55
C GLY A 81 12.50 13.80 2.99
N ARG A 82 11.43 13.05 3.29
CA ARG A 82 11.11 12.62 4.65
C ARG A 82 10.57 11.19 4.70
N VAL A 83 10.96 10.46 5.75
CA VAL A 83 10.28 9.22 6.13
C VAL A 83 9.02 9.55 6.91
N HIS A 84 7.89 9.10 6.39
CA HIS A 84 6.57 9.29 7.00
C HIS A 84 6.17 8.12 7.88
N TYR A 85 6.66 6.91 7.57
CA TYR A 85 6.38 5.72 8.35
C TYR A 85 7.52 4.70 8.26
N ALA A 86 7.83 4.03 9.37
CA ALA A 86 8.81 2.94 9.44
C ALA A 86 8.40 1.92 10.51
N GLU A 87 8.38 0.63 10.16
CA GLU A 87 7.95 -0.46 11.04
C GLU A 87 8.77 -1.73 10.86
N ALA A 88 9.13 -2.37 11.98
CA ALA A 88 9.72 -3.69 12.04
C ALA A 88 8.64 -4.74 11.82
N MET A 89 8.82 -5.58 10.82
CA MET A 89 7.98 -6.76 10.62
C MET A 89 8.62 -7.97 11.30
N PRO A 90 7.82 -8.88 11.90
CA PRO A 90 8.33 -10.09 12.55
C PRO A 90 9.27 -10.91 11.67
N GLU A 91 8.99 -10.93 10.37
CA GLU A 91 9.83 -11.55 9.35
C GLU A 91 9.94 -10.65 8.12
N PRO A 92 11.08 -10.66 7.41
CA PRO A 92 11.20 -9.96 6.14
C PRO A 92 10.37 -10.64 5.05
N LEU A 93 10.06 -9.88 4.00
CA LEU A 93 9.49 -10.44 2.78
C LEU A 93 10.48 -11.46 2.16
N CYS A 94 9.96 -12.32 1.28
CA CYS A 94 10.79 -13.29 0.56
C CYS A 94 11.89 -12.62 -0.28
N THR A 95 11.61 -11.41 -0.76
CA THR A 95 12.52 -10.61 -1.56
C THR A 95 12.49 -9.18 -1.03
N ASP A 96 13.66 -8.56 -0.89
CA ASP A 96 13.75 -7.12 -0.65
C ASP A 96 13.09 -6.39 -1.84
N SER A 97 12.31 -5.34 -1.58
CA SER A 97 11.63 -4.55 -2.59
C SER A 97 11.85 -3.07 -2.33
N ALA A 98 12.09 -2.31 -3.39
CA ALA A 98 12.18 -0.86 -3.37
C ALA A 98 11.48 -0.34 -4.62
N GLU A 99 10.39 0.39 -4.44
CA GLU A 99 9.52 0.81 -5.54
C GLU A 99 9.12 2.28 -5.39
N MET A 100 9.20 3.02 -6.50
CA MET A 100 8.61 4.32 -6.69
C MET A 100 7.20 4.17 -7.27
N ALA A 101 6.23 4.77 -6.61
CA ALA A 101 4.87 4.84 -7.13
C ALA A 101 4.19 6.15 -6.71
N PRO A 102 3.11 6.56 -7.40
CA PRO A 102 2.29 7.71 -6.98
C PRO A 102 1.66 7.53 -5.60
N LEU A 103 1.49 6.29 -5.13
CA LEU A 103 0.94 5.92 -3.83
C LEU A 103 1.94 5.03 -3.06
N PRO A 104 1.93 5.05 -1.72
CA PRO A 104 2.74 4.13 -0.94
C PRO A 104 2.21 2.70 -1.10
N HIS A 105 3.09 1.78 -1.49
CA HIS A 105 2.78 0.35 -1.59
C HIS A 105 2.72 -0.36 -0.23
N VAL A 106 1.61 -0.20 0.50
CA VAL A 106 1.46 -0.66 1.90
C VAL A 106 0.92 -2.08 2.05
N THR A 107 0.40 -2.67 0.98
CA THR A 107 -0.30 -3.97 1.03
C THR A 107 0.56 -5.11 1.58
N PRO A 108 1.86 -5.24 1.24
CA PRO A 108 2.72 -6.26 1.83
C PRO A 108 2.86 -6.14 3.36
N LEU A 109 2.90 -4.92 3.89
CA LEU A 109 2.90 -4.69 5.35
C LEU A 109 1.59 -5.15 5.99
N LEU A 110 0.46 -4.80 5.38
CA LEU A 110 -0.87 -5.12 5.91
C LEU A 110 -1.14 -6.62 5.89
N ALA A 111 -0.67 -7.33 4.86
CA ALA A 111 -0.77 -8.78 4.77
C ALA A 111 0.05 -9.54 5.83
N LYS A 112 1.04 -8.88 6.46
CA LYS A 112 1.82 -9.44 7.57
C LYS A 112 1.21 -9.18 8.95
N ARG A 113 0.21 -8.29 9.03
CA ARG A 113 -0.54 -8.08 10.26
C ARG A 113 -1.65 -9.11 10.34
N ASP A 114 -1.98 -9.56 11.55
CA ASP A 114 -3.08 -10.49 11.75
C ASP A 114 -4.36 -9.91 11.11
N GLY A 115 -5.02 -10.72 10.28
CA GLY A 115 -6.27 -10.35 9.63
C GLY A 115 -7.37 -10.20 10.67
N GLU A 116 -8.21 -9.17 10.53
CA GLU A 116 -9.48 -9.14 11.24
C GLU A 116 -10.36 -10.29 10.73
N PRO A 117 -11.17 -10.93 11.61
CA PRO A 117 -12.17 -11.88 11.15
C PRO A 117 -13.09 -11.18 10.15
N LEU A 118 -13.47 -11.90 9.09
CA LEU A 118 -14.45 -11.38 8.13
C LEU A 118 -15.73 -10.94 8.87
N PRO A 119 -16.23 -9.71 8.66
CA PRO A 119 -17.57 -9.34 9.07
C PRO A 119 -18.53 -10.32 8.40
N GLY A 120 -19.54 -10.76 9.14
CA GLY A 120 -20.47 -11.77 8.65
C GLY A 120 -21.19 -11.28 7.38
N GLY A 121 -20.99 -11.98 6.26
CA GLY A 121 -21.64 -11.70 4.98
C GLY A 121 -20.77 -12.10 3.78
N GLU A 122 -21.41 -12.45 2.67
CA GLU A 122 -20.72 -12.50 1.37
C GLU A 122 -20.52 -11.06 0.86
N PRO A 123 -19.45 -10.79 0.09
CA PRO A 123 -19.27 -9.50 -0.56
C PRO A 123 -20.51 -9.15 -1.40
N ALA A 124 -21.08 -7.97 -1.16
CA ALA A 124 -22.22 -7.48 -1.91
C ALA A 124 -21.80 -6.83 -3.25
N ALA A 125 -20.53 -6.43 -3.36
CA ALA A 125 -19.86 -6.08 -4.61
C ALA A 125 -18.60 -6.94 -4.77
N SER A 126 -18.36 -7.47 -5.98
CA SER A 126 -17.25 -8.40 -6.27
C SER A 126 -16.60 -8.01 -7.60
N GLY A 127 -15.27 -8.00 -7.66
CA GLY A 127 -14.54 -7.49 -8.82
C GLY A 127 -14.18 -6.00 -8.72
N VAL A 128 -13.21 -5.59 -9.53
CA VAL A 128 -12.64 -4.24 -9.45
C VAL A 128 -13.69 -3.19 -9.79
N ALA A 129 -14.46 -3.40 -10.86
CA ALA A 129 -15.45 -2.44 -11.33
C ALA A 129 -16.56 -2.20 -10.30
N ASP A 130 -17.12 -3.26 -9.71
CA ASP A 130 -18.22 -3.15 -8.75
C ASP A 130 -17.74 -2.56 -7.43
N THR A 131 -16.53 -2.92 -6.99
CA THR A 131 -15.91 -2.32 -5.79
C THR A 131 -15.66 -0.82 -5.97
N LEU A 132 -15.19 -0.41 -7.16
CA LEU A 132 -15.02 1.01 -7.49
C LEU A 132 -16.36 1.76 -7.47
N ALA A 133 -17.41 1.18 -8.06
CA ALA A 133 -18.75 1.78 -8.01
C ALA A 133 -19.28 1.92 -6.57
N ALA A 134 -19.03 0.94 -5.71
CA ALA A 134 -19.39 1.01 -4.30
C ALA A 134 -18.68 2.15 -3.56
N PHE A 135 -17.39 2.39 -3.86
CA PHE A 135 -16.65 3.55 -3.34
C PHE A 135 -17.18 4.87 -3.88
N GLU A 136 -17.46 4.97 -5.18
CA GLU A 136 -18.07 6.17 -5.79
C GLU A 136 -19.38 6.55 -5.08
N ASN A 137 -20.20 5.53 -4.73
CA ASN A 137 -21.46 5.72 -4.02
C ASN A 137 -21.32 5.92 -2.49
N ARG A 138 -20.10 5.84 -1.94
CA ARG A 138 -19.80 5.88 -0.49
C ARG A 138 -20.54 4.80 0.31
N GLN A 139 -20.75 3.65 -0.30
CA GLN A 139 -21.50 2.55 0.30
C GLN A 139 -20.60 1.49 0.94
N VAL A 140 -19.28 1.62 0.87
CA VAL A 140 -18.36 0.60 1.41
C VAL A 140 -18.30 0.68 2.93
N GLU A 141 -18.61 -0.45 3.57
CA GLU A 141 -18.39 -0.70 5.00
C GLU A 141 -17.04 -1.36 5.21
N ALA A 142 -16.77 -2.44 4.47
CA ALA A 142 -15.51 -3.17 4.50
C ALA A 142 -15.02 -3.49 3.09
N LEU A 143 -13.73 -3.30 2.83
CA LEU A 143 -13.01 -3.72 1.64
C LEU A 143 -12.34 -5.07 1.92
N LEU A 144 -12.68 -6.07 1.11
CA LEU A 144 -12.02 -7.36 1.08
C LEU A 144 -11.00 -7.36 -0.06
N LEU A 145 -9.76 -7.70 0.25
CA LEU A 145 -8.65 -7.58 -0.69
C LEU A 145 -7.72 -8.79 -0.62
N ASP A 146 -7.54 -9.47 -1.75
CA ASP A 146 -6.46 -10.43 -1.99
C ASP A 146 -5.36 -9.74 -2.82
N PRO A 147 -4.21 -9.37 -2.20
CA PRO A 147 -3.13 -8.69 -2.91
C PRO A 147 -2.54 -9.54 -4.04
N ALA A 148 -2.49 -10.86 -3.88
CA ALA A 148 -1.87 -11.75 -4.85
C ALA A 148 -2.68 -11.79 -6.16
N ALA A 149 -4.00 -11.74 -6.07
CA ALA A 149 -4.89 -11.68 -7.21
C ALA A 149 -4.87 -10.31 -7.92
N LEU A 150 -4.60 -9.21 -7.19
CA LEU A 150 -4.54 -7.85 -7.73
C LEU A 150 -3.18 -7.41 -8.26
N ALA A 151 -2.12 -8.22 -8.15
CA ALA A 151 -0.75 -7.82 -8.49
C ALA A 151 -0.59 -7.18 -9.89
N LYS A 152 -1.40 -7.60 -10.86
CA LYS A 152 -1.39 -7.07 -12.24
C LYS A 152 -2.52 -6.07 -12.53
N ALA A 153 -3.50 -5.95 -11.64
CA ALA A 153 -4.62 -5.05 -11.82
C ALA A 153 -4.15 -3.59 -11.73
N ARG A 154 -4.74 -2.73 -12.56
CA ARG A 154 -4.45 -1.30 -12.61
C ARG A 154 -5.74 -0.51 -12.62
N VAL A 155 -5.72 0.62 -11.94
CA VAL A 155 -6.79 1.63 -11.91
C VAL A 155 -6.16 3.00 -12.08
N TRP A 156 -6.98 4.00 -12.32
CA TRP A 156 -6.56 5.37 -12.55
C TRP A 156 -6.88 6.22 -11.33
N ILE A 157 -5.95 7.10 -10.98
CA ILE A 157 -6.16 8.14 -9.98
C ILE A 157 -5.93 9.52 -10.57
N GLY A 158 -6.63 10.52 -10.04
CA GLY A 158 -6.61 11.90 -10.51
C GLY A 158 -5.83 12.86 -9.63
N ASP A 159 -6.24 14.13 -9.63
CA ASP A 159 -5.60 15.21 -8.88
C ASP A 159 -6.04 15.24 -7.41
N SER A 160 -7.26 14.80 -7.14
CA SER A 160 -7.82 14.68 -5.79
C SER A 160 -7.61 13.26 -5.23
N PRO A 161 -7.43 13.10 -3.91
CA PRO A 161 -7.40 11.78 -3.27
C PRO A 161 -8.67 10.94 -3.52
N ALA A 162 -9.81 11.59 -3.79
CA ALA A 162 -11.07 10.94 -4.12
C ALA A 162 -11.17 10.51 -5.60
N ASP A 163 -10.29 11.01 -6.48
CA ASP A 163 -10.31 10.65 -7.89
C ASP A 163 -9.76 9.25 -8.05
N LEU A 164 -10.67 8.31 -8.35
CA LEU A 164 -10.39 6.90 -8.55
C LEU A 164 -11.35 6.34 -9.60
N SER A 165 -10.82 5.66 -10.62
CA SER A 165 -11.65 5.07 -11.67
C SER A 165 -10.98 3.89 -12.39
N ALA A 166 -11.78 3.06 -13.05
CA ALA A 166 -11.29 2.01 -13.92
C ALA A 166 -10.76 2.54 -15.26
N SER A 167 -11.11 3.77 -15.67
CA SER A 167 -10.67 4.37 -16.94
C SER A 167 -10.12 5.78 -16.78
N GLU A 168 -9.11 6.08 -17.60
CA GLU A 168 -8.52 7.42 -17.70
C GLU A 168 -9.55 8.43 -18.21
N GLU A 169 -10.32 8.03 -19.23
CA GLU A 169 -11.30 8.87 -19.88
C GLU A 169 -12.38 9.36 -18.91
N ARG A 170 -12.80 8.51 -17.97
CA ARG A 170 -13.80 8.89 -16.96
C ARG A 170 -13.26 9.95 -16.02
N LEU A 171 -12.02 9.84 -15.55
CA LEU A 171 -11.40 10.87 -14.72
C LEU A 171 -11.30 12.21 -15.46
N ARG A 172 -10.89 12.18 -16.74
CA ARG A 172 -10.82 13.40 -17.57
C ARG A 172 -12.20 14.03 -17.78
N GLN A 173 -13.24 13.22 -17.98
CA GLN A 173 -14.63 13.70 -18.08
C GLN A 173 -15.14 14.34 -16.78
N LEU A 174 -14.68 13.83 -15.62
CA LEU A 174 -14.97 14.39 -14.30
C LEU A 174 -14.11 15.62 -13.96
N GLY A 175 -13.23 16.04 -14.86
CA GLY A 175 -12.44 17.27 -14.74
C GLY A 175 -11.04 17.10 -14.18
N ALA A 176 -10.54 15.87 -14.02
CA ALA A 176 -9.15 15.63 -13.65
C ALA A 176 -8.22 16.15 -14.74
N SER A 177 -7.28 17.02 -14.36
CA SER A 177 -6.25 17.57 -15.25
C SER A 177 -5.14 16.55 -15.51
N ARG A 178 -4.89 15.69 -14.53
CA ARG A 178 -3.95 14.57 -14.64
C ARG A 178 -4.66 13.29 -14.26
N ALA A 179 -4.33 12.22 -14.97
CA ALA A 179 -4.74 10.88 -14.64
C ALA A 179 -3.53 9.97 -14.82
N HIS A 180 -3.27 9.11 -13.86
CA HIS A 180 -2.14 8.19 -13.90
C HIS A 180 -2.54 6.79 -13.44
N PRO A 181 -2.05 5.75 -14.13
CA PRO A 181 -2.33 4.38 -13.75
C PRO A 181 -1.52 4.02 -12.51
N VAL A 182 -2.16 3.35 -11.57
CA VAL A 182 -1.55 2.83 -10.34
C VAL A 182 -2.00 1.39 -10.09
N ARG A 183 -1.32 0.69 -9.19
CA ARG A 183 -1.75 -0.63 -8.72
C ARG A 183 -3.15 -0.53 -8.13
N ALA A 184 -4.04 -1.45 -8.50
CA ALA A 184 -5.40 -1.46 -7.99
C ALA A 184 -5.43 -1.57 -6.46
N GLU A 185 -4.59 -2.44 -5.90
CA GLU A 185 -4.51 -2.65 -4.44
C GLU A 185 -4.18 -1.36 -3.66
N ASP A 186 -3.18 -0.58 -4.07
CA ASP A 186 -2.77 0.63 -3.35
C ASP A 186 -3.86 1.71 -3.42
N ALA A 187 -4.52 1.83 -4.57
CA ALA A 187 -5.58 2.79 -4.78
C ALA A 187 -6.87 2.43 -4.02
N LEU A 188 -7.21 1.15 -3.97
CA LEU A 188 -8.34 0.65 -3.20
C LEU A 188 -8.11 0.75 -1.69
N VAL A 189 -6.88 0.45 -1.21
CA VAL A 189 -6.51 0.68 0.19
C VAL A 189 -6.62 2.17 0.53
N ARG A 190 -6.14 3.07 -0.33
CA ARG A 190 -6.34 4.52 -0.16
C ARG A 190 -7.83 4.86 -0.06
N ALA A 191 -8.66 4.34 -0.95
CA ALA A 191 -10.10 4.59 -0.93
C ALA A 191 -10.75 4.10 0.37
N ALA A 192 -10.38 2.91 0.85
CA ALA A 192 -10.88 2.38 2.11
C ALA A 192 -10.54 3.30 3.29
N VAL A 193 -9.26 3.70 3.40
CA VAL A 193 -8.78 4.58 4.48
C VAL A 193 -9.47 5.95 4.45
N LEU A 194 -9.66 6.54 3.27
CA LEU A 194 -10.26 7.88 3.15
C LEU A 194 -11.79 7.88 3.33
N ASN A 195 -12.45 6.73 3.19
CA ASN A 195 -13.90 6.58 3.40
C ASN A 195 -14.24 5.92 4.74
N ASP A 196 -13.27 5.80 5.66
CA ASP A 196 -13.43 5.12 6.95
C ASP A 196 -14.06 3.73 6.78
N ALA A 197 -13.63 3.01 5.75
CA ALA A 197 -14.01 1.64 5.50
C ALA A 197 -13.01 0.70 6.18
N GLU A 198 -13.51 -0.39 6.74
CA GLU A 198 -12.67 -1.46 7.25
C GLU A 198 -11.88 -2.11 6.10
N LEU A 199 -10.64 -2.51 6.35
CA LEU A 199 -9.82 -3.21 5.37
C LEU A 199 -9.47 -4.60 5.89
N ILE A 200 -9.74 -5.60 5.06
CA ILE A 200 -9.55 -7.00 5.40
C ILE A 200 -8.75 -7.65 4.29
N ILE A 201 -7.54 -8.07 4.64
CA ILE A 201 -6.70 -8.86 3.76
C ILE A 201 -7.19 -10.30 3.84
N VAL A 202 -7.64 -10.82 2.70
CA VAL A 202 -8.15 -12.18 2.59
C VAL A 202 -7.23 -13.03 1.74
N ASN A 203 -7.29 -14.33 1.96
CA ASN A 203 -6.73 -15.30 1.03
C ASN A 203 -7.85 -15.80 0.09
N ALA A 204 -7.64 -15.84 -1.23
CA ALA A 204 -8.61 -16.40 -2.18
C ALA A 204 -9.09 -17.83 -1.84
N ALA A 205 -8.37 -18.58 -1.00
CA ALA A 205 -8.82 -19.88 -0.51
C ALA A 205 -9.99 -19.78 0.50
N GLU A 206 -10.15 -18.65 1.18
CA GLU A 206 -11.11 -18.43 2.26
C GLU A 206 -12.38 -17.72 1.78
N VAL A 207 -12.26 -16.82 0.80
CA VAL A 207 -13.38 -16.04 0.25
C VAL A 207 -13.32 -16.04 -1.27
N ARG A 208 -14.45 -16.34 -1.93
CA ARG A 208 -14.57 -16.17 -3.38
C ARG A 208 -14.77 -14.69 -3.70
N LEU A 209 -13.74 -14.09 -4.29
CA LEU A 209 -13.75 -12.73 -4.80
C LEU A 209 -13.43 -12.75 -6.29
N ASP A 210 -14.27 -12.11 -7.09
CA ASP A 210 -13.92 -11.87 -8.50
C ASP A 210 -12.74 -10.90 -8.54
N GLU A 211 -11.74 -11.23 -9.36
CA GLU A 211 -10.50 -10.45 -9.47
C GLU A 211 -9.75 -10.23 -8.14
N GLY A 212 -10.09 -10.96 -7.08
CA GLY A 212 -9.46 -10.83 -5.76
C GLY A 212 -9.88 -9.63 -4.95
N VAL A 213 -11.01 -8.98 -5.27
CA VAL A 213 -11.50 -7.82 -4.54
C VAL A 213 -13.01 -7.87 -4.36
N GLY A 214 -13.50 -7.37 -3.24
CA GLY A 214 -14.92 -7.12 -3.04
C GLY A 214 -15.20 -6.13 -1.93
N ALA A 215 -16.46 -5.74 -1.80
CA ALA A 215 -16.93 -4.80 -0.80
C ALA A 215 -18.15 -5.34 -0.07
N VAL A 216 -18.14 -5.22 1.25
CA VAL A 216 -19.35 -5.27 2.07
C VAL A 216 -19.95 -3.88 2.08
N LEU A 217 -21.25 -3.79 1.81
CA LEU A 217 -21.95 -2.51 1.73
C LEU A 217 -22.58 -2.16 3.08
N ARG A 218 -22.55 -0.86 3.43
CA ARG A 218 -23.22 -0.32 4.61
C ARG A 218 -24.72 -0.63 4.50
N PRO A 219 -25.35 -1.16 5.56
CA PRO A 219 -26.80 -1.33 5.57
C PRO A 219 -27.49 0.02 5.46
N ASP A 220 -28.52 0.09 4.60
CA ASP A 220 -29.36 1.28 4.48
C ASP A 220 -30.00 1.54 5.87
N PRO A 221 -29.95 2.77 6.42
CA PRO A 221 -30.63 3.06 7.66
C PRO A 221 -32.13 2.80 7.49
N ALA A 222 -32.63 1.78 8.18
CA ALA A 222 -34.04 1.38 8.19
C ALA A 222 -34.97 2.47 8.77
#